data_AF-A0AAV4YB46-F1
#
_entry.id   AF-A0AAV4YB46-F1
#
_cell.length_a   1.000
_cell.length_b   1.000
_cell.length_c   1.000
_cell.angle_alpha   90.00
_cell.angle_beta   90.00
_cell.angle_gamma   90.00
#
_symmetry.space_group_name_H-M   'P 1'
#
loop_
_entity.id
_entity.type
_entity.pdbx_description
1 polymer ?
#
loop_
_entity_poly.entity_id
_entity_poly.type
_entity_poly.pdbx_seq_one_letter_code
_entity_poly.pdbx_strand_id
1 'polypeptide(L)'
;MVNKCCDPGCRSNYDPTVYISSFQFPKEEDRRNLWLKKINRKDYSPSKNAVCIKHFSEKFDIAEDHAVRDDGSALTVKTIHPNLIPDAYPSIFPNQPAYLSSDPVSKRKIHLNEEMKY
;
A
#
# COMPACT_ATOMS: atom_id res chain seq x y z
N MET A 1 -14.57 10.87 -10.50
CA MET A 1 -15.39 9.80 -9.90
C MET A 1 -14.52 9.13 -8.85
N VAL A 2 -14.92 9.12 -7.58
CA VAL A 2 -14.08 8.53 -6.52
C VAL A 2 -14.29 7.03 -6.52
N ASN A 3 -13.21 6.26 -6.67
CA ASN A 3 -13.29 4.81 -6.66
C ASN A 3 -13.54 4.34 -5.23
N LYS A 4 -14.67 3.65 -5.03
CA LYS A 4 -15.03 2.99 -3.77
C LYS A 4 -14.05 1.85 -3.49
N CYS A 5 -13.78 1.61 -2.21
CA CYS A 5 -12.93 0.51 -1.82
C CYS A 5 -13.58 -0.85 -2.14
N CYS A 6 -12.80 -1.80 -2.69
CA CYS A 6 -13.27 -3.16 -2.98
C CYS A 6 -13.22 -4.13 -1.80
N ASP A 7 -12.51 -3.80 -0.72
CA ASP A 7 -12.35 -4.66 0.45
C ASP A 7 -13.72 -4.93 1.12
N PRO A 8 -14.08 -6.19 1.40
CA PRO A 8 -15.32 -6.52 2.10
C PRO A 8 -15.45 -5.80 3.45
N GLY A 9 -16.56 -5.07 3.62
CA GLY A 9 -16.83 -4.31 4.85
C GLY A 9 -16.19 -2.92 4.92
N CYS A 10 -15.29 -2.58 3.99
CA CYS A 10 -14.73 -1.23 3.92
C CYS A 10 -15.72 -0.25 3.25
N ARG A 11 -16.03 0.84 3.95
CA ARG A 11 -16.91 1.93 3.47
C ARG A 11 -16.15 3.19 3.05
N SER A 12 -14.84 3.08 2.81
CA SER A 12 -14.03 4.22 2.37
C SER A 12 -14.51 4.74 1.01
N ASN A 13 -14.58 6.07 0.86
CA ASN A 13 -15.07 6.77 -0.33
C ASN A 13 -16.55 6.50 -0.69
N TYR A 14 -17.37 6.06 0.26
CA TYR A 14 -18.84 6.01 0.08
C TYR A 14 -19.49 7.36 0.37
N ASP A 15 -18.93 8.11 1.33
CA ASP A 15 -19.33 9.48 1.65
C ASP A 15 -18.58 10.45 0.72
N PRO A 16 -19.26 11.30 -0.07
CA PRO A 16 -18.62 12.25 -0.96
C PRO A 16 -17.89 13.40 -0.23
N THR A 17 -18.14 13.59 1.06
CA THR A 17 -17.51 14.66 1.86
C THR A 17 -16.11 14.29 2.35
N VAL A 18 -15.81 12.99 2.44
CA VAL A 18 -14.54 12.47 2.95
C VAL A 18 -13.76 11.78 1.84
N TYR A 19 -12.65 12.40 1.44
CA TYR A 19 -11.73 11.81 0.47
C TYR A 19 -10.67 10.94 1.16
N ILE A 20 -10.55 9.70 0.71
CA ILE A 20 -9.48 8.78 1.11
C ILE A 20 -8.77 8.33 -0.16
N SER A 21 -7.44 8.45 -0.19
CA SER A 21 -6.62 7.98 -1.30
C SER A 21 -6.87 6.50 -1.58
N SER A 22 -7.07 6.17 -2.85
CA SER A 22 -7.31 4.81 -3.29
C SER A 22 -6.48 4.47 -4.52
N PHE A 23 -6.01 3.23 -4.55
CA PHE A 23 -5.05 2.74 -5.53
C PHE A 23 -5.70 1.69 -6.42
N GLN A 24 -5.50 1.84 -7.73
CA GLN A 24 -5.91 0.83 -8.69
C GLN A 24 -5.01 -0.40 -8.59
N PHE A 25 -5.53 -1.53 -9.09
CA PHE A 25 -4.74 -2.75 -9.16
C PHE A 25 -3.53 -2.55 -10.08
N PRO A 26 -2.36 -3.13 -9.74
CA PRO A 26 -1.20 -3.14 -10.61
C PRO A 26 -1.51 -3.72 -12.00
N LYS A 27 -0.83 -3.21 -13.02
CA LYS A 27 -0.90 -3.78 -14.39
C LYS A 27 -0.25 -5.16 -14.45
N GLU A 28 0.84 -5.33 -13.72
CA GLU A 28 1.59 -6.59 -13.60
C GLU A 28 0.72 -7.71 -13.03
N GLU A 29 0.66 -8.84 -13.73
CA GLU A 29 -0.26 -9.93 -13.40
C GLU A 29 0.06 -10.56 -12.04
N ASP A 30 1.33 -10.81 -11.75
CA ASP A 30 1.75 -11.42 -10.48
C ASP A 30 1.34 -10.57 -9.28
N ARG A 31 1.54 -9.26 -9.39
CA ARG A 31 1.15 -8.31 -8.33
C ARG A 31 -0.36 -8.18 -8.22
N ARG A 32 -1.07 -8.13 -9.35
CA ARG A 32 -2.53 -8.12 -9.38
C ARG A 32 -3.09 -9.37 -8.70
N ASN A 33 -2.53 -10.54 -9.01
CA ASN A 33 -2.91 -11.82 -8.43
C ASN A 33 -2.59 -11.87 -6.92
N LEU A 34 -1.46 -11.31 -6.50
CA LEU A 34 -1.12 -11.17 -5.08
C LEU A 34 -2.17 -10.33 -4.33
N TRP A 35 -2.56 -9.18 -4.89
CA TRP A 35 -3.59 -8.33 -4.29
C TRP A 35 -4.94 -9.05 -4.20
N LEU A 36 -5.36 -9.73 -5.26
CA LEU A 36 -6.60 -10.52 -5.28
C LEU A 36 -6.59 -11.62 -4.24
N LYS A 37 -5.47 -12.35 -4.12
CA LYS A 37 -5.27 -13.39 -3.11
C LYS A 37 -5.35 -12.84 -1.69
N LYS A 38 -4.79 -11.65 -1.44
CA LYS A 38 -4.79 -11.00 -0.13
C LYS A 38 -6.16 -10.48 0.28
N ILE A 39 -6.91 -9.87 -0.63
CA ILE A 39 -8.28 -9.40 -0.38
C ILE A 39 -9.23 -10.58 -0.12
N ASN A 40 -8.89 -11.78 -0.61
CA ASN A 40 -9.59 -13.04 -0.35
C ASN A 40 -11.11 -12.96 -0.60
N ARG A 41 -11.50 -12.22 -1.64
CA ARG A 41 -12.90 -12.08 -2.05
C ARG A 41 -13.22 -13.12 -3.11
N LYS A 42 -14.13 -14.03 -2.79
CA LYS A 42 -14.58 -15.08 -3.72
C LYS A 42 -15.19 -14.47 -4.99
N ASP A 43 -14.86 -15.04 -6.15
CA ASP A 43 -15.41 -14.69 -7.47
C ASP A 43 -15.27 -13.20 -7.85
N TYR A 44 -14.20 -12.56 -7.39
CA TYR A 44 -13.98 -11.13 -7.59
C TYR A 44 -13.10 -10.83 -8.81
N SER A 45 -13.63 -10.08 -9.78
CA SER A 45 -12.85 -9.52 -10.88
C SER A 45 -12.60 -8.02 -10.68
N PRO A 46 -11.34 -7.57 -10.73
CA PRO A 46 -11.03 -6.14 -10.62
C PRO A 46 -11.41 -5.44 -11.94
N SER A 47 -12.39 -4.55 -11.92
CA SER A 47 -12.75 -3.72 -13.08
C SER A 47 -12.35 -2.25 -12.90
N LYS A 48 -13.14 -1.47 -12.15
CA LYS A 48 -12.90 -0.04 -11.84
C LYS A 48 -12.64 0.22 -10.36
N ASN A 49 -12.59 -0.84 -9.57
CA ASN A 49 -12.53 -0.71 -8.12
C ASN A 49 -11.09 -0.49 -7.66
N ALA A 50 -10.94 0.19 -6.54
CA ALA A 50 -9.65 0.52 -5.95
C ALA A 50 -9.55 -0.03 -4.53
N VAL A 51 -8.33 -0.16 -4.01
CA VAL A 51 -8.08 -0.45 -2.59
C VAL A 51 -7.69 0.86 -1.92
N CYS A 52 -8.33 1.23 -0.80
CA CYS A 52 -7.98 2.48 -0.11
C CYS A 52 -6.69 2.33 0.70
N ILE A 53 -6.02 3.46 0.98
CA ILE A 53 -4.73 3.48 1.70
C ILE A 53 -4.77 2.78 3.06
N LYS A 54 -5.93 2.71 3.73
CA LYS A 54 -6.10 2.05 5.03
C LYS A 54 -5.78 0.56 5.03
N HIS A 55 -5.74 -0.08 3.86
CA HIS A 55 -5.40 -1.50 3.72
C HIS A 55 -3.90 -1.74 3.50
N PHE A 56 -3.12 -0.68 3.31
CA PHE A 56 -1.67 -0.75 3.17
C PHE A 56 -1.04 -0.40 4.51
N SER A 57 0.05 -1.10 4.83
CA SER A 57 0.90 -0.73 5.96
C SER A 57 1.60 0.59 5.66
N GLU A 58 1.88 1.38 6.71
CA GLU A 58 2.67 2.63 6.66
C GLU A 58 4.08 2.46 6.04
N LYS A 59 4.52 1.21 5.88
CA LYS A 59 5.78 0.84 5.23
C LYS A 59 5.70 0.83 3.70
N PHE A 60 4.49 0.86 3.14
CA PHE A 60 4.23 0.66 1.72
C PHE A 60 3.76 1.92 1.02
N ASP A 61 3.38 2.95 1.75
CA ASP A 61 3.07 4.29 1.26
C ASP A 61 4.28 5.22 1.38
N ILE A 62 4.54 5.95 0.30
CA ILE A 62 5.43 7.09 0.25
C ILE A 62 4.57 8.29 0.62
N ALA A 63 4.51 8.60 1.92
CA ALA A 63 3.79 9.76 2.42
C ALA A 63 4.65 11.03 2.37
N GLU A 64 5.96 10.91 2.24
CA GLU A 64 6.93 12.02 2.32
C GLU A 64 7.78 12.10 1.05
N ASP A 65 7.99 13.33 0.57
CA ASP A 65 8.91 13.65 -0.52
C ASP A 65 10.14 14.35 0.05
N HIS A 66 11.31 14.01 -0.50
CA HIS A 66 12.60 14.52 -0.05
C HIS A 66 13.24 15.34 -1.15
N ALA A 67 13.41 16.64 -0.91
CA ALA A 67 14.11 17.55 -1.81
C ALA A 67 15.35 18.12 -1.10
N VAL A 68 16.45 18.28 -1.84
CA VAL A 68 17.63 19.01 -1.37
C VAL A 68 17.57 20.41 -1.95
N ARG A 69 17.68 21.43 -1.09
CA ARG A 69 17.76 22.82 -1.52
C ARG A 69 19.18 23.14 -2.02
N ASP A 70 19.30 24.25 -2.73
CA ASP A 70 20.58 24.74 -3.25
C ASP A 70 21.62 25.01 -2.14
N ASP A 71 21.18 25.25 -0.89
CA ASP A 71 22.02 25.43 0.29
C ASP A 71 22.50 24.11 0.95
N GLY A 72 22.12 22.96 0.38
CA GLY A 72 22.43 21.63 0.92
C GLY A 72 21.51 21.18 2.05
N SER A 73 20.52 21.98 2.46
CA SER A 73 19.53 21.56 3.46
C SER A 73 18.52 20.57 2.87
N ALA A 74 18.19 19.52 3.62
CA ALA A 74 17.14 18.58 3.26
C ALA A 74 15.76 19.12 3.68
N LEU A 75 14.79 19.03 2.77
CA LEU A 75 13.40 19.33 3.01
C LEU A 75 12.58 18.03 2.86
N THR A 76 11.88 17.65 3.93
CA THR A 76 10.88 16.59 3.90
C THR A 76 9.50 17.22 3.88
N VAL A 77 8.72 16.96 2.83
CA VAL A 77 7.34 17.47 2.68
C VAL A 77 6.37 16.31 2.67
N LYS A 78 5.29 16.41 3.45
CA LYS A 78 4.20 15.44 3.37
C LYS A 78 3.44 15.60 2.06
N THR A 79 3.37 14.53 1.27
CA THR A 79 2.65 14.50 0.00
C THR A 79 1.14 14.58 0.21
N ILE A 80 0.47 15.36 -0.65
CA ILE A 80 -1.00 15.46 -0.66
C ILE A 80 -1.62 14.16 -1.19
N HIS A 81 -0.93 13.50 -2.13
CA HIS A 81 -1.33 12.24 -2.74
C HIS A 81 -0.24 11.18 -2.53
N PRO A 82 -0.38 10.32 -1.50
CA PRO A 82 0.60 9.27 -1.24
C PRO A 82 0.68 8.31 -2.43
N ASN A 83 1.89 7.86 -2.74
CA ASN A 83 2.15 6.82 -3.75
C ASN A 83 2.50 5.50 -3.06
N LEU A 84 2.21 4.38 -3.70
CA LEU A 84 2.64 3.08 -3.20
C LEU A 84 4.02 2.72 -3.74
N ILE A 85 4.86 2.09 -2.91
CA ILE A 85 6.10 1.48 -3.38
C ILE A 85 5.80 0.37 -4.40
N PRO A 86 6.73 0.06 -5.32
CA PRO A 86 6.52 -0.98 -6.34
C PRO A 86 6.22 -2.38 -5.77
N ASP A 87 6.59 -2.68 -4.53
CA ASP A 87 6.32 -3.99 -3.90
C ASP A 87 5.13 -3.96 -2.94
N ALA A 88 4.38 -2.85 -2.89
CA ALA A 88 3.26 -2.69 -1.99
C ALA A 88 2.13 -3.68 -2.32
N TYR A 89 1.52 -4.21 -1.26
CA TYR A 89 0.29 -5.00 -1.32
C TYR A 89 -0.59 -4.74 -0.10
N PRO A 90 -1.92 -4.90 -0.24
CA PRO A 90 -2.83 -4.73 0.88
C PRO A 90 -2.65 -5.88 1.88
N SER A 91 -2.52 -5.54 3.14
CA SER A 91 -2.18 -6.44 4.24
C SER A 91 -3.09 -6.27 5.46
N ILE A 92 -3.78 -5.15 5.57
CA ILE A 92 -4.61 -4.79 6.72
C ILE A 92 -6.08 -4.92 6.34
N PHE A 93 -6.77 -5.92 6.90
CA PHE A 93 -8.21 -6.16 6.66
C PHE A 93 -8.95 -6.31 7.99
N PRO A 94 -9.39 -5.20 8.64
CA PRO A 94 -9.97 -5.24 9.98
C PRO A 94 -11.31 -5.99 10.04
N ASN A 95 -12.00 -6.14 8.90
CA ASN A 95 -13.28 -6.83 8.81
C ASN A 95 -13.15 -8.30 8.36
N GLN A 96 -11.92 -8.82 8.24
CA GLN A 96 -11.65 -10.21 7.90
C GLN A 96 -11.00 -10.95 9.07
N PRO A 97 -11.10 -12.30 9.12
CA PRO A 97 -10.42 -13.09 10.14
C PRO A 97 -8.93 -12.73 10.26
N ALA A 98 -8.45 -12.60 11.50
CA ALA A 98 -7.09 -12.12 11.78
C ALA A 98 -5.98 -12.91 11.06
N TYR A 99 -6.19 -14.19 10.73
CA TYR A 99 -5.21 -14.99 10.00
C TYR A 99 -5.02 -14.58 8.52
N LEU A 100 -5.96 -13.81 7.94
CA LEU A 100 -5.84 -13.23 6.60
C LEU A 100 -5.17 -11.84 6.63
N SER A 101 -5.33 -11.14 7.75
CA SER A 101 -4.74 -9.82 8.01
C SER A 101 -3.38 -9.99 8.68
N SER A 102 -2.31 -9.84 7.92
CA SER A 102 -0.95 -9.92 8.46
C SER A 102 -0.23 -8.62 8.15
N ASP A 103 0.16 -7.90 9.19
CA ASP A 103 1.11 -6.81 8.99
C ASP A 103 2.38 -7.37 8.38
N PRO A 104 2.89 -6.77 7.28
CA PRO A 104 4.14 -7.21 6.69
C PRO A 104 5.23 -7.05 7.74
N VAL A 105 5.78 -8.18 8.17
CA VAL A 105 7.00 -8.21 9.00
C VAL A 105 8.04 -7.41 8.22
N SER A 106 8.65 -6.39 8.84
CA SER A 106 9.74 -5.67 8.17
C SER A 106 10.79 -6.69 7.76
N LYS A 107 11.29 -6.63 6.52
CA LYS A 107 12.45 -7.44 6.12
C LYS A 107 13.49 -7.34 7.24
N ARG A 108 13.84 -8.47 7.86
CA ARG A 108 14.95 -8.49 8.83
C ARG A 108 16.16 -7.93 8.10
N LYS A 109 16.87 -6.96 8.67
CA LYS A 109 18.17 -6.53 8.15
C LYS A 109 19.04 -7.79 8.07
N ILE A 110 19.34 -8.25 6.85
CA ILE A 110 20.36 -9.27 6.67
C ILE A 110 21.65 -8.57 7.07
N HIS A 111 22.27 -9.01 8.17
CA HIS A 111 23.62 -8.58 8.50
C HIS A 111 24.51 -9.18 7.40
N LEU A 112 24.91 -8.36 6.43
CA LEU A 112 25.94 -8.76 5.49
C LEU A 112 27.22 -8.83 6.32
N ASN A 113 27.70 -10.05 6.58
CA ASN A 113 28.95 -10.25 7.29
C ASN A 113 30.07 -9.70 6.40
N GLU A 114 30.73 -8.64 6.88
CA GLU A 114 31.95 -8.09 6.29
C GLU A 114 33.13 -9.02 6.57
N GLU A 115 33.19 -10.20 5.96
CA GLU A 115 34.40 -11.00 5.96
C GLU A 115 34.60 -11.63 4.59
N MET A 116 35.52 -11.04 3.81
CA MET A 116 36.59 -11.73 3.08
C MET A 116 37.52 -10.66 2.50
N LYS A 117 38.38 -10.08 3.37
CA LYS A 117 39.66 -9.51 2.94
C LYS A 117 40.63 -10.65 2.76
N TYR A 118 41.14 -10.85 1.54
CA TYR A 118 42.44 -11.46 1.25
C TYR A 118 43.04 -10.75 0.04
#